data_AF-A0A7R9A766-F1
#
_entry.id   AF-A0A7R9A766-F1
#
_cell.length_a   1.000
_cell.length_b   1.000
_cell.length_c   1.000
_cell.angle_alpha   90.00
_cell.angle_beta   90.00
_cell.angle_gamma   90.00
#
_symmetry.space_group_name_H-M   'P 1'
#
loop_
_entity.id
_entity.type
_entity.pdbx_description
1 polymer ?
#
loop_
_entity_poly.entity_id
_entity_poly.type
_entity_poly.pdbx_seq_one_letter_code
_entity_poly.pdbx_strand_id
1 'polypeptide(L)'
;MSQLSHIHAAPLTSGQKHITTMRLMKSKYESSATTNPTDKKEPGRNRRSRGGGFIPQWREKYHFQYVIGAGTERVADRRPSSGSTSAKDSLIGSRTFCRTFPWHFITDRGMRILQLGTGLSALFGHDDVVGVRRVSEFFEVLGPDPDLELEWENITLRLNVPFTLRVKKVLNGISKLTIGMELKGQMVSCEESDSLLFLGSPLVDGLDSLTSKGLYISDIPVYDMTRDVMLVGEHSRAQESLKRRMDALKKSIEEASHAVDLEQEKNVNLLHLIFPPDIAKRLWLGETIEAKQHKEVTMLFSDIVGFTGICASATPLQVIDMLQQLYTQFDSLCDQFDVYKVETIGDAYCVAGGLHKPSTTHAQRTAWMALRMKQICSHHRTHDGLPIRMRIGLHTGDVLAGVVGRTMPRYCMFGNNVSLTNKFESLSQPQEINVSPTTYE
;
A
#
# COMPACT_ATOMS: atom_id res chain seq x y z
N MET A 1 0.04 62.66 1.99
CA MET A 1 0.94 61.54 2.38
C MET A 1 0.14 60.26 2.18
N SER A 2 0.13 59.71 0.96
CA SER A 2 1.08 58.69 0.45
C SER A 2 0.89 57.36 1.19
N GLN A 3 0.65 56.19 0.57
CA GLN A 3 0.91 55.76 -0.81
C GLN A 3 0.40 54.30 -0.96
N LEU A 4 0.15 53.87 -2.21
CA LEU A 4 0.13 52.49 -2.75
C LEU A 4 -1.15 51.64 -2.58
N SER A 5 -1.62 50.86 -3.56
CA SER A 5 -1.39 50.83 -5.02
C SER A 5 -2.44 49.91 -5.64
N HIS A 6 -3.17 50.40 -6.63
CA HIS A 6 -3.96 49.60 -7.56
C HIS A 6 -3.06 48.72 -8.42
N ILE A 7 -3.43 47.46 -8.64
CA ILE A 7 -3.02 46.69 -9.82
C ILE A 7 -4.29 46.18 -10.53
N HIS A 8 -4.44 46.66 -11.75
CA HIS A 8 -5.43 46.27 -12.75
C HIS A 8 -5.25 44.81 -13.18
N ALA A 9 -6.35 44.07 -13.28
CA ALA A 9 -6.45 42.91 -14.16
C ALA A 9 -6.88 43.39 -15.56
N ALA A 10 -6.05 43.13 -16.57
CA ALA A 10 -6.38 43.28 -17.97
C ALA A 10 -6.50 41.90 -18.65
N PRO A 11 -7.37 41.73 -19.65
CA PRO A 11 -7.69 40.44 -20.25
C PRO A 11 -6.77 40.10 -21.42
N LEU A 12 -6.48 38.80 -21.61
CA LEU A 12 -5.84 38.29 -22.83
C LEU A 12 -6.68 37.17 -23.45
N THR A 13 -6.87 37.33 -24.75
CA THR A 13 -7.74 36.62 -25.68
C THR A 13 -7.14 35.34 -26.24
N SER A 14 -8.01 34.34 -26.42
CA SER A 14 -8.08 33.30 -27.46
C SER A 14 -6.81 32.75 -28.14
N GLY A 15 -6.62 31.44 -28.02
CA GLY A 15 -5.79 30.62 -28.93
C GLY A 15 -6.12 29.14 -28.82
N GLN A 16 -6.79 28.61 -29.85
CA GLN A 16 -7.27 27.23 -30.07
C GLN A 16 -6.47 26.10 -29.41
N LYS A 17 -7.16 25.22 -28.66
CA LYS A 17 -6.82 23.79 -28.56
C LYS A 17 -8.09 22.93 -28.56
N HIS A 18 -8.14 22.01 -29.51
CA HIS A 18 -9.14 20.96 -29.65
C HIS A 18 -9.30 20.16 -28.34
N ILE A 19 -10.50 20.14 -27.78
CA ILE A 19 -10.90 19.19 -26.73
C ILE A 19 -11.78 18.14 -27.40
N THR A 20 -11.19 16.99 -27.69
CA THR A 20 -11.92 15.77 -28.05
C THR A 20 -12.48 15.17 -26.76
N THR A 21 -13.75 15.46 -26.49
CA THR A 21 -14.55 14.82 -25.44
C THR A 21 -14.81 13.36 -25.83
N MET A 22 -14.05 12.42 -25.26
CA MET A 22 -14.34 10.99 -25.43
C MET A 22 -15.44 10.57 -24.46
N ARG A 23 -16.65 10.53 -24.99
CA ARG A 23 -17.90 10.09 -24.37
C ARG A 23 -17.87 8.56 -24.24
N LEU A 24 -17.77 8.04 -23.01
CA LEU A 24 -18.01 6.62 -22.73
C LEU A 24 -19.50 6.31 -22.92
N MET A 25 -19.84 5.71 -24.07
CA MET A 25 -21.12 5.03 -24.24
C MET A 25 -21.06 3.66 -23.55
N LYS A 26 -21.83 3.52 -22.47
CA LYS A 26 -22.30 2.23 -21.97
C LYS A 26 -23.29 1.66 -22.99
N SER A 27 -22.91 0.60 -23.68
CA SER A 27 -23.84 -0.23 -24.47
C SER A 27 -24.37 -1.35 -23.58
N LYS A 28 -25.70 -1.34 -23.41
CA LYS A 28 -26.49 -2.35 -22.70
C LYS A 28 -26.61 -3.62 -23.53
N TYR A 29 -26.52 -4.75 -22.83
CA TYR A 29 -27.10 -6.02 -23.24
C TYR A 29 -28.62 -5.91 -23.26
N GLU A 30 -29.25 -6.16 -24.39
CA GLU A 30 -30.65 -6.58 -24.51
C GLU A 30 -30.73 -7.52 -25.73
N SER A 31 -30.90 -8.82 -25.47
CA SER A 31 -31.42 -9.74 -26.47
C SER A 31 -32.48 -10.63 -25.83
N SER A 32 -33.70 -10.31 -26.23
CA SER A 32 -34.98 -10.97 -25.99
C SER A 32 -34.93 -12.49 -26.16
N ALA A 33 -35.54 -13.20 -25.22
CA ALA A 33 -36.15 -14.50 -25.47
C ALA A 33 -37.43 -14.61 -24.62
N THR A 34 -38.56 -14.42 -25.29
CA THR A 34 -39.90 -14.72 -24.82
C THR A 34 -40.15 -16.24 -24.94
N THR A 35 -40.63 -16.88 -23.86
CA THR A 35 -41.73 -17.89 -23.86
C THR A 35 -41.95 -18.43 -22.43
N ASN A 36 -43.20 -18.36 -21.96
CA ASN A 36 -43.75 -18.95 -20.73
C ASN A 36 -44.09 -20.46 -20.93
N PRO A 37 -44.81 -21.14 -20.00
CA PRO A 37 -44.36 -21.74 -18.74
C PRO A 37 -44.70 -23.26 -18.69
N THR A 38 -44.27 -24.03 -17.67
CA THR A 38 -45.04 -25.15 -17.06
C THR A 38 -44.25 -25.90 -15.97
N ASP A 39 -44.70 -25.73 -14.72
CA ASP A 39 -45.16 -26.78 -13.80
C ASP A 39 -44.36 -28.10 -13.60
N LYS A 40 -43.77 -28.30 -12.40
CA LYS A 40 -44.02 -29.42 -11.44
C LYS A 40 -42.89 -29.69 -10.41
N LYS A 41 -43.27 -29.62 -9.13
CA LYS A 41 -42.96 -30.49 -7.95
C LYS A 41 -41.54 -31.11 -7.73
N GLU A 42 -40.92 -30.69 -6.61
CA GLU A 42 -40.18 -31.40 -5.51
C GLU A 42 -39.70 -32.88 -5.63
N PRO A 43 -38.85 -33.42 -4.70
CA PRO A 43 -37.68 -32.88 -3.97
C PRO A 43 -36.49 -33.91 -3.84
N GLY A 44 -35.34 -33.53 -3.25
CA GLY A 44 -34.50 -34.51 -2.52
C GLY A 44 -32.96 -34.40 -2.52
N ARG A 45 -32.41 -34.28 -1.29
CA ARG A 45 -31.12 -34.79 -0.75
C ARG A 45 -29.77 -34.10 -1.03
N ASN A 46 -29.28 -33.45 0.03
CA ASN A 46 -28.03 -33.72 0.78
C ASN A 46 -26.72 -34.04 0.02
N ARG A 47 -25.70 -33.16 0.12
CA ARG A 47 -24.46 -33.38 0.93
C ARG A 47 -23.42 -32.27 0.77
N ARG A 48 -23.00 -31.73 1.93
CA ARG A 48 -21.66 -31.28 2.36
C ARG A 48 -20.54 -31.22 1.29
N SER A 49 -19.92 -30.05 1.13
CA SER A 49 -18.65 -29.65 1.78
C SER A 49 -17.72 -28.78 0.92
N ARG A 50 -17.08 -27.84 1.63
CA ARG A 50 -15.78 -27.19 1.38
C ARG A 50 -15.70 -26.04 0.38
N GLY A 51 -15.20 -24.92 0.91
CA GLY A 51 -15.04 -23.65 0.24
C GLY A 51 -13.99 -23.69 -0.87
N GLY A 52 -14.31 -23.00 -1.95
CA GLY A 52 -13.39 -22.55 -2.97
C GLY A 52 -13.38 -21.03 -2.96
N GLY A 53 -12.19 -20.44 -2.77
CA GLY A 53 -11.96 -19.02 -3.04
C GLY A 53 -12.13 -18.75 -4.53
N PHE A 54 -12.95 -17.75 -4.83
CA PHE A 54 -13.11 -17.18 -6.17
C PHE A 54 -11.86 -16.36 -6.53
N ILE A 55 -11.18 -16.74 -7.61
CA ILE A 55 -10.27 -15.86 -8.37
C ILE A 55 -10.84 -15.78 -9.79
N PRO A 56 -11.08 -14.58 -10.36
CA PRO A 56 -11.74 -14.45 -11.65
C PRO A 56 -10.83 -14.86 -12.82
N GLN A 57 -11.38 -15.71 -13.70
CA GLN A 57 -10.83 -16.05 -15.00
C GLN A 57 -10.86 -14.85 -15.95
N TRP A 58 -9.69 -14.45 -16.45
CA TRP A 58 -9.57 -13.74 -17.73
C TRP A 58 -8.37 -14.32 -18.48
N ARG A 59 -8.64 -15.16 -19.50
CA ARG A 59 -7.94 -15.28 -20.79
C ARG A 59 -8.19 -16.66 -21.41
N GLU A 60 -9.31 -16.78 -22.11
CA GLU A 60 -9.40 -17.68 -23.26
C GLU A 60 -9.42 -16.83 -24.52
N LYS A 61 -8.34 -16.91 -25.30
CA LYS A 61 -8.41 -16.86 -26.77
C LYS A 61 -7.10 -17.43 -27.30
N TYR A 62 -7.26 -18.29 -28.31
CA TYR A 62 -6.25 -19.08 -29.03
C TYR A 62 -5.88 -20.44 -28.41
N HIS A 63 -6.86 -21.33 -28.28
CA HIS A 63 -6.62 -22.77 -28.38
C HIS A 63 -6.57 -23.16 -29.86
N PHE A 64 -5.42 -23.64 -30.34
CA PHE A 64 -5.37 -24.44 -31.56
C PHE A 64 -5.79 -25.86 -31.21
N GLN A 65 -6.92 -26.29 -31.77
CA GLN A 65 -7.48 -27.62 -31.57
C GLN A 65 -6.85 -28.56 -32.60
N TYR A 66 -5.98 -29.48 -32.18
CA TYR A 66 -5.53 -30.57 -33.04
C TYR A 66 -6.54 -31.71 -32.97
N VAL A 67 -7.12 -32.07 -34.12
CA VAL A 67 -7.90 -33.30 -34.29
C VAL A 67 -6.92 -34.45 -34.43
N ILE A 68 -6.83 -35.31 -33.42
CA ILE A 68 -6.15 -36.60 -33.56
C ILE A 68 -7.13 -37.52 -34.30
N GLY A 69 -6.91 -37.68 -35.60
CA GLY A 69 -7.60 -38.71 -36.39
C GLY A 69 -7.17 -40.10 -35.91
N ALA A 70 -8.14 -40.93 -35.53
CA ALA A 70 -7.94 -42.34 -35.24
C ALA A 70 -7.65 -43.10 -36.56
N GLY A 71 -6.42 -42.97 -37.05
CA GLY A 71 -5.84 -43.86 -38.05
C GLY A 71 -5.10 -44.98 -37.32
N THR A 72 -5.65 -46.19 -37.39
CA THR A 72 -5.05 -47.41 -36.85
C THR A 72 -3.80 -47.81 -37.63
N GLU A 73 -2.66 -47.22 -37.27
CA GLU A 73 -1.36 -47.87 -37.42
C GLU A 73 -0.65 -47.80 -36.06
N ARG A 74 -0.30 -48.96 -35.52
CA ARG A 74 0.41 -49.08 -34.23
C ARG A 74 1.79 -48.43 -34.38
N VAL A 75 1.90 -47.15 -34.05
CA VAL A 75 3.19 -46.53 -33.73
C VAL A 75 3.60 -47.12 -32.38
N ALA A 76 4.57 -48.03 -32.42
CA ALA A 76 5.17 -48.59 -31.23
C ALA A 76 5.66 -47.43 -30.34
N ASP A 77 5.27 -47.52 -29.06
CA ASP A 77 5.62 -46.63 -27.98
C ASP A 77 7.15 -46.68 -27.73
N ARG A 78 7.94 -46.02 -28.60
CA ARG A 78 9.37 -45.85 -28.41
C ARG A 78 9.58 -44.72 -27.43
N ARG A 79 9.70 -45.06 -26.15
CA ARG A 79 10.55 -44.29 -25.24
C ARG A 79 11.91 -44.10 -25.94
N PRO A 80 12.53 -42.91 -25.98
CA PRO A 80 13.86 -42.77 -26.57
C PRO A 80 14.85 -43.52 -25.67
N SER A 81 15.06 -44.79 -25.96
CA SER A 81 16.18 -45.57 -25.45
C SER A 81 17.42 -45.11 -26.19
N SER A 82 18.40 -44.61 -25.44
CA SER A 82 19.79 -44.34 -25.84
C SER A 82 19.99 -43.32 -26.96
N GLY A 83 21.13 -42.61 -26.92
CA GLY A 83 21.54 -41.67 -27.95
C GLY A 83 21.51 -42.28 -29.35
N SER A 84 21.38 -41.42 -30.36
CA SER A 84 21.48 -41.84 -31.76
C SER A 84 22.80 -42.56 -31.98
N THR A 85 22.79 -43.72 -32.63
CA THR A 85 24.03 -44.44 -33.00
C THR A 85 24.50 -44.12 -34.42
N SER A 86 23.80 -43.21 -35.11
CA SER A 86 24.05 -42.87 -36.51
C SER A 86 23.72 -41.39 -36.78
N ALA A 87 24.65 -40.68 -37.42
CA ALA A 87 24.45 -39.29 -37.83
C ALA A 87 23.27 -39.09 -38.81
N LYS A 88 22.79 -40.17 -39.45
CA LYS A 88 21.66 -40.15 -40.41
C LYS A 88 20.29 -40.18 -39.73
N ASP A 89 20.23 -40.37 -38.42
CA ASP A 89 18.98 -40.51 -37.67
C ASP A 89 18.42 -39.14 -37.22
N SER A 90 19.01 -38.04 -37.71
CA SER A 90 18.56 -36.68 -37.41
C SER A 90 17.15 -36.43 -37.95
N LEU A 91 16.22 -36.16 -37.03
CA LEU A 91 14.85 -35.75 -37.33
C LEU A 91 14.75 -34.33 -37.91
N ILE A 92 15.86 -33.57 -37.90
CA ILE A 92 15.95 -32.20 -38.40
C ILE A 92 16.90 -32.19 -39.60
N GLY A 93 16.42 -31.69 -40.74
CA GLY A 93 17.27 -31.49 -41.92
C GLY A 93 18.35 -30.44 -41.66
N SER A 94 19.53 -30.61 -42.27
CA SER A 94 20.70 -29.72 -42.09
C SER A 94 20.37 -28.24 -42.34
N ARG A 95 19.61 -27.95 -43.42
CA ARG A 95 19.16 -26.58 -43.73
C ARG A 95 18.29 -25.98 -42.63
N THR A 96 17.42 -26.78 -42.02
CA THR A 96 16.59 -26.33 -40.90
C THR A 96 17.45 -26.08 -39.68
N PHE A 97 18.39 -26.97 -39.37
CA PHE A 97 19.34 -26.79 -38.26
C PHE A 97 20.17 -25.50 -38.42
N CYS A 98 20.72 -25.24 -39.61
CA CYS A 98 21.49 -24.02 -39.87
C CYS A 98 20.69 -22.73 -39.74
N ARG A 99 19.40 -22.76 -40.07
CA ARG A 99 18.49 -21.62 -39.87
C ARG A 99 18.05 -21.48 -38.42
N THR A 100 17.85 -22.59 -37.73
CA THR A 100 17.46 -22.59 -36.33
C THR A 100 18.58 -22.00 -35.50
N PHE A 101 19.84 -22.45 -35.68
CA PHE A 101 21.02 -21.98 -34.95
C PHE A 101 21.93 -21.16 -35.87
N PRO A 102 21.79 -19.83 -35.96
CA PRO A 102 22.57 -19.01 -36.89
C PRO A 102 24.06 -18.94 -36.54
N TRP A 103 24.37 -19.09 -35.24
CA TRP A 103 25.69 -18.87 -34.64
C TRP A 103 26.33 -20.18 -34.19
N HIS A 104 26.39 -21.15 -35.10
CA HIS A 104 27.00 -22.46 -34.86
C HIS A 104 27.99 -22.83 -35.96
N PHE A 105 28.95 -23.68 -35.63
CA PHE A 105 29.78 -24.35 -36.63
C PHE A 105 30.09 -25.79 -36.20
N ILE A 106 30.38 -26.65 -37.17
CA ILE A 106 30.86 -28.02 -36.93
C ILE A 106 32.26 -28.15 -37.53
N THR A 107 33.19 -28.81 -36.86
CA THR A 107 34.54 -29.09 -37.37
C THR A 107 34.89 -30.57 -37.34
N ASP A 108 35.81 -30.99 -38.21
CA ASP A 108 36.48 -32.30 -38.14
C ASP A 108 37.62 -32.31 -37.11
N ARG A 109 38.32 -33.45 -36.97
CA ARG A 109 39.54 -33.59 -36.15
C ARG A 109 40.68 -32.65 -36.53
N GLY A 110 40.74 -32.25 -37.80
CA GLY A 110 41.72 -31.30 -38.31
C GLY A 110 41.33 -29.83 -38.11
N MET A 111 40.27 -29.56 -37.34
CA MET A 111 39.71 -28.22 -37.11
C MET A 111 39.25 -27.52 -38.40
N ARG A 112 38.91 -28.29 -39.44
CA ARG A 112 38.30 -27.80 -40.69
C ARG A 112 36.80 -27.70 -40.51
N ILE A 113 36.22 -26.61 -40.99
CA ILE A 113 34.79 -26.34 -40.85
C ILE A 113 33.99 -27.25 -41.78
N LEU A 114 33.12 -28.10 -41.24
CA LEU A 114 32.21 -28.98 -41.96
C LEU A 114 30.82 -28.36 -42.19
N GLN A 115 30.38 -27.48 -41.29
CA GLN A 115 29.06 -26.84 -41.36
C GLN A 115 29.09 -25.47 -40.69
N LEU A 116 28.28 -24.52 -41.21
CA LEU A 116 28.06 -23.21 -40.63
C LEU A 116 26.57 -22.91 -40.47
N GLY A 117 26.22 -22.21 -39.39
CA GLY A 117 24.91 -21.58 -39.23
C GLY A 117 24.72 -20.41 -40.19
N THR A 118 23.47 -20.02 -40.45
CA THR A 118 23.17 -18.96 -41.42
C THR A 118 23.78 -17.62 -41.07
N GLY A 119 23.96 -17.31 -39.78
CA GLY A 119 24.60 -16.08 -39.30
C GLY A 119 26.09 -16.07 -39.60
N LEU A 120 26.82 -17.13 -39.24
CA LEU A 120 28.24 -17.27 -39.56
C LEU A 120 28.49 -17.41 -41.07
N SER A 121 27.59 -18.10 -41.78
CA SER A 121 27.64 -18.23 -43.23
C SER A 121 27.47 -16.89 -43.94
N ALA A 122 26.67 -15.97 -43.40
CA ALA A 122 26.57 -14.62 -43.93
C ALA A 122 27.88 -13.85 -43.75
N LEU A 123 28.56 -14.01 -42.62
CA LEU A 123 29.84 -13.34 -42.33
C LEU A 123 31.01 -13.88 -43.18
N PHE A 124 31.18 -15.20 -43.25
CA PHE A 124 32.38 -15.80 -43.84
C PHE A 124 32.22 -16.31 -45.28
N GLY A 125 30.98 -16.45 -45.76
CA GLY A 125 30.70 -17.12 -47.04
C GLY A 125 30.67 -18.64 -46.87
N HIS A 126 29.62 -19.29 -47.39
CA HIS A 126 29.42 -20.74 -47.21
C HIS A 126 30.46 -21.55 -48.03
N ASP A 127 30.54 -21.26 -49.33
CA ASP A 127 31.24 -22.11 -50.30
C ASP A 127 32.76 -21.96 -50.26
N ASP A 128 33.25 -20.82 -49.74
CA ASP A 128 34.69 -20.54 -49.61
C ASP A 128 35.33 -21.12 -48.34
N VAL A 129 34.51 -21.59 -47.40
CA VAL A 129 34.93 -21.92 -46.03
C VAL A 129 34.71 -23.40 -45.72
N VAL A 130 33.54 -23.94 -46.05
CA VAL A 130 33.16 -25.31 -45.71
C VAL A 130 34.06 -26.32 -46.44
N GLY A 131 34.70 -27.22 -45.69
CA GLY A 131 35.60 -28.28 -46.16
C GLY A 131 37.04 -27.84 -46.46
N VAL A 132 37.30 -26.53 -46.53
CA VAL A 132 38.58 -25.99 -47.02
C VAL A 132 39.38 -25.29 -45.93
N ARG A 133 38.76 -24.45 -45.11
CA ARG A 133 39.44 -23.56 -44.16
C ARG A 133 39.42 -24.09 -42.73
N ARG A 134 40.41 -23.68 -41.94
CA ARG A 134 40.46 -23.97 -40.49
C ARG A 134 39.68 -22.94 -39.69
N VAL A 135 39.08 -23.37 -38.59
CA VAL A 135 38.32 -22.48 -37.70
C VAL A 135 39.19 -21.41 -37.03
N SER A 136 40.47 -21.72 -36.79
CA SER A 136 41.47 -20.80 -36.22
C SER A 136 41.80 -19.59 -37.11
N GLU A 137 41.48 -19.65 -38.41
CA GLU A 137 41.65 -18.51 -39.32
C GLU A 137 40.59 -17.41 -39.09
N PHE A 138 39.44 -17.76 -38.49
CA PHE A 138 38.30 -16.87 -38.32
C PHE A 138 38.07 -16.47 -36.86
N PHE A 139 38.46 -17.32 -35.91
CA PHE A 139 38.15 -17.15 -34.51
C PHE A 139 39.40 -17.08 -33.62
N GLU A 140 39.30 -16.27 -32.58
CA GLU A 140 40.21 -16.22 -31.43
C GLU A 140 39.49 -16.69 -30.19
N VAL A 141 40.16 -17.47 -29.33
CA VAL A 141 39.62 -17.83 -28.03
C VAL A 141 39.90 -16.70 -27.05
N LEU A 142 38.87 -16.19 -26.40
CA LEU A 142 38.99 -15.25 -25.27
C LEU A 142 38.80 -15.94 -23.92
N GLY A 143 38.12 -17.09 -23.91
CA GLY A 143 37.85 -17.86 -22.71
C GLY A 143 37.54 -19.32 -23.07
N PRO A 144 37.87 -20.29 -22.20
CA PRO A 144 38.24 -20.12 -20.80
C PRO A 144 39.69 -19.68 -20.52
N ASP A 145 40.56 -19.76 -21.52
CA ASP A 145 41.98 -19.42 -21.41
C ASP A 145 42.41 -18.68 -22.69
N PRO A 146 42.92 -17.44 -22.61
CA PRO A 146 43.25 -16.63 -23.78
C PRO A 146 44.37 -17.19 -24.64
N ASP A 147 45.28 -17.97 -24.05
CA ASP A 147 46.43 -18.57 -24.76
C ASP A 147 46.08 -19.95 -25.38
N LEU A 148 44.82 -20.37 -25.29
CA LEU A 148 44.37 -21.66 -25.81
C LEU A 148 44.28 -21.62 -27.33
N GLU A 149 45.10 -22.42 -27.99
CA GLU A 149 44.99 -22.65 -29.43
C GLU A 149 43.77 -23.52 -29.76
N LEU A 150 43.07 -23.17 -30.85
CA LEU A 150 41.92 -23.91 -31.39
C LEU A 150 42.37 -25.21 -32.06
N GLU A 151 42.83 -26.15 -31.24
CA GLU A 151 43.19 -27.51 -31.62
C GLU A 151 42.23 -28.53 -30.98
N TRP A 152 42.04 -29.67 -31.64
CA TRP A 152 41.08 -30.69 -31.24
C TRP A 152 41.30 -31.19 -29.81
N GLU A 153 42.55 -31.51 -29.46
CA GLU A 153 42.91 -32.04 -28.14
C GLU A 153 42.66 -30.99 -27.04
N ASN A 154 43.04 -29.74 -27.30
CA ASN A 154 42.90 -28.62 -26.39
C ASN A 154 41.42 -28.31 -26.05
N ILE A 155 40.52 -28.40 -27.05
CA ILE A 155 39.09 -28.20 -26.85
C ILE A 155 38.45 -29.39 -26.14
N THR A 156 38.82 -30.61 -26.52
CA THR A 156 38.25 -31.84 -25.96
C THR A 156 38.50 -31.97 -24.46
N LEU A 157 39.65 -31.49 -23.98
CA LEU A 157 39.96 -31.44 -22.55
C LEU A 157 39.08 -30.46 -21.74
N ARG A 158 38.38 -29.52 -22.41
CA ARG A 158 37.65 -28.41 -21.77
C ARG A 158 36.18 -28.30 -22.20
N LEU A 159 35.58 -29.38 -22.73
CA LEU A 159 34.18 -29.40 -23.22
C LEU A 159 33.12 -29.00 -22.17
N ASN A 160 33.44 -29.16 -20.89
CA ASN A 160 32.53 -28.83 -19.78
C ASN A 160 32.49 -27.32 -19.45
N VAL A 161 33.29 -26.49 -20.14
CA VAL A 161 33.39 -25.05 -19.89
C VAL A 161 32.87 -24.28 -21.10
N PRO A 162 32.10 -23.18 -20.92
CA PRO A 162 31.71 -22.34 -22.04
C PRO A 162 32.93 -21.65 -22.66
N PHE A 163 32.92 -21.58 -23.99
CA PHE A 163 33.92 -20.90 -24.79
C PHE A 163 33.41 -19.53 -25.20
N THR A 164 34.30 -18.55 -25.16
CA THR A 164 34.06 -17.22 -25.74
C THR A 164 35.00 -17.06 -26.93
N LEU A 165 34.44 -16.91 -28.11
CA LEU A 165 35.18 -16.78 -29.37
C LEU A 165 35.00 -15.37 -29.94
N ARG A 166 36.09 -14.72 -30.34
CA ARG A 166 36.07 -13.44 -31.04
C ARG A 166 36.30 -13.64 -32.52
N VAL A 167 35.50 -12.98 -33.35
CA VAL A 167 35.66 -12.98 -34.81
C VAL A 167 36.84 -12.11 -35.20
N LYS A 168 37.90 -12.73 -35.77
CA LYS A 168 39.13 -12.09 -36.24
C LYS A 168 39.04 -11.58 -37.67
N LYS A 169 38.39 -12.34 -38.55
CA LYS A 169 38.42 -12.14 -40.01
C LYS A 169 37.05 -12.36 -40.62
N VAL A 170 36.67 -11.50 -41.56
CA VAL A 170 35.42 -11.58 -42.33
C VAL A 170 35.79 -11.57 -43.81
N LEU A 171 35.19 -12.45 -44.61
CA LEU A 171 35.52 -12.60 -46.04
C LEU A 171 34.51 -11.89 -46.95
N ASN A 172 33.24 -11.83 -46.54
CA ASN A 172 32.21 -11.09 -47.27
C ASN A 172 32.27 -9.60 -46.91
N GLY A 173 32.00 -8.72 -47.88
CA GLY A 173 31.95 -7.26 -47.72
C GLY A 173 30.87 -6.73 -46.75
N ILE A 174 30.29 -7.59 -45.92
CA ILE A 174 29.34 -7.25 -44.86
C ILE A 174 30.16 -6.65 -43.71
N SER A 175 30.08 -5.31 -43.64
CA SER A 175 30.52 -4.37 -42.60
C SER A 175 31.72 -4.80 -41.72
N LYS A 176 32.81 -4.02 -41.79
CA LYS A 176 33.96 -4.08 -40.85
C LYS A 176 33.56 -3.98 -39.37
N LEU A 177 32.31 -3.60 -39.06
CA LEU A 177 31.76 -3.46 -37.71
C LEU A 177 31.58 -4.81 -36.99
N THR A 178 31.54 -5.92 -37.74
CA THR A 178 31.40 -7.27 -37.17
C THR A 178 32.73 -7.88 -36.71
N ILE A 179 33.87 -7.27 -37.09
CA ILE A 179 35.20 -7.65 -36.60
C ILE A 179 35.28 -7.30 -35.12
N GLY A 180 35.69 -8.27 -34.29
CA GLY A 180 35.66 -8.12 -32.84
C GLY A 180 34.33 -8.49 -32.19
N MET A 181 33.34 -8.96 -32.95
CA MET A 181 32.16 -9.59 -32.38
C MET A 181 32.56 -10.82 -31.56
N GLU A 182 31.95 -10.96 -30.38
CA GLU A 182 32.21 -12.06 -29.46
C GLU A 182 30.99 -12.97 -29.44
N LEU A 183 31.24 -14.28 -29.51
CA LEU A 183 30.24 -15.33 -29.43
C LEU A 183 30.55 -16.14 -28.17
N LYS A 184 29.56 -16.31 -27.32
CA LYS A 184 29.68 -17.17 -26.14
C LYS A 184 28.83 -18.41 -26.34
N GLY A 185 29.41 -19.57 -26.13
CA GLY A 185 28.76 -20.84 -26.44
C GLY A 185 29.43 -22.04 -25.79
N GLN A 186 28.95 -23.22 -26.14
CA GLN A 186 29.49 -24.49 -25.68
C GLN A 186 30.02 -25.30 -26.87
N MET A 187 31.12 -26.01 -26.64
CA MET A 187 31.65 -27.02 -27.55
C MET A 187 31.09 -28.38 -27.14
N VAL A 188 30.54 -29.11 -28.10
CA VAL A 188 29.93 -30.43 -27.92
C VAL A 188 30.62 -31.41 -28.85
N SER A 189 31.10 -32.53 -28.33
CA SER A 189 31.65 -33.62 -29.14
C SER A 189 30.51 -34.49 -29.66
N CYS A 190 30.49 -34.70 -30.98
CA CYS A 190 29.58 -35.62 -31.65
C CYS A 190 30.39 -36.86 -32.05
N GLU A 191 30.34 -37.89 -31.20
CA GLU A 191 31.13 -39.12 -31.39
C GLU A 191 30.70 -39.89 -32.65
N GLU A 192 29.44 -39.76 -33.08
CA GLU A 192 28.89 -40.48 -34.23
C GLU A 192 29.43 -39.98 -35.58
N SER A 193 29.84 -38.71 -35.64
CA SER A 193 30.40 -38.05 -36.82
C SER A 193 31.86 -37.64 -36.66
N ASP A 194 32.49 -38.02 -35.54
CA ASP A 194 33.87 -37.67 -35.18
C ASP A 194 34.16 -36.18 -35.37
N SER A 195 33.23 -35.34 -34.88
CA SER A 195 33.20 -33.90 -35.12
C SER A 195 32.94 -33.10 -33.85
N LEU A 196 33.39 -31.85 -33.80
CA LEU A 196 33.06 -30.90 -32.74
C LEU A 196 32.02 -29.90 -33.23
N LEU A 197 30.95 -29.71 -32.46
CA LEU A 197 29.91 -28.73 -32.69
C LEU A 197 30.06 -27.58 -31.68
N PHE A 198 30.22 -26.35 -32.17
CA PHE A 198 30.07 -25.15 -31.36
C PHE A 198 28.64 -24.62 -31.48
N LEU A 199 27.95 -24.45 -30.36
CA LEU A 199 26.66 -23.75 -30.27
C LEU A 199 26.84 -22.52 -29.39
N GLY A 200 26.63 -21.33 -29.93
CA GLY A 200 26.73 -20.10 -29.16
C GLY A 200 25.77 -19.01 -29.62
N SER A 201 25.88 -17.88 -28.94
CA SER A 201 25.10 -16.68 -29.21
C SER A 201 26.01 -15.44 -29.12
N PRO A 202 25.72 -14.37 -29.86
CA PRO A 202 26.47 -13.12 -29.76
C PRO A 202 26.39 -12.52 -28.37
N LEU A 203 27.54 -12.16 -27.81
CA LEU A 203 27.65 -11.46 -26.53
C LEU A 203 27.44 -9.95 -26.76
N VAL A 204 26.30 -9.44 -26.31
CA VAL A 204 25.87 -8.06 -26.54
C VAL A 204 25.12 -7.51 -25.32
N ASP A 205 25.55 -6.34 -24.82
CA ASP A 205 25.02 -5.70 -23.61
C ASP A 205 24.01 -4.58 -23.96
N GLY A 206 22.95 -4.95 -24.68
CA GLY A 206 21.84 -4.04 -25.04
C GLY A 206 21.76 -3.70 -26.54
N LEU A 207 20.69 -2.98 -26.91
CA LEU A 207 20.36 -2.73 -28.32
C LEU A 207 21.38 -1.80 -29.01
N ASP A 208 21.99 -0.87 -28.28
CA ASP A 208 23.02 0.02 -28.83
C ASP A 208 24.29 -0.74 -29.22
N SER A 209 24.72 -1.68 -28.39
CA SER A 209 25.88 -2.53 -28.70
C SER A 209 25.59 -3.44 -29.90
N LEU A 210 24.36 -3.92 -30.02
CA LEU A 210 23.91 -4.77 -31.12
C LEU A 210 24.03 -4.05 -32.47
N THR A 211 23.52 -2.82 -32.56
CA THR A 211 23.64 -1.98 -33.76
C THR A 211 25.09 -1.57 -34.05
N SER A 212 25.89 -1.29 -33.01
CA SER A 212 27.30 -0.95 -33.17
C SER A 212 28.14 -2.07 -33.78
N LYS A 213 27.77 -3.33 -33.56
CA LYS A 213 28.40 -4.53 -34.14
C LYS A 213 27.79 -4.93 -35.49
N GLY A 214 26.86 -4.14 -36.03
CA GLY A 214 26.21 -4.41 -37.32
C GLY A 214 25.25 -5.60 -37.31
N LEU A 215 24.80 -6.01 -36.11
CA LEU A 215 23.80 -7.07 -35.95
C LEU A 215 22.41 -6.45 -35.84
N TYR A 216 21.39 -7.24 -36.17
CA TYR A 216 19.99 -6.93 -35.94
C TYR A 216 19.37 -7.88 -34.91
N ILE A 217 18.33 -7.43 -34.22
CA ILE A 217 17.61 -8.28 -33.25
C ILE A 217 16.98 -9.51 -33.93
N SER A 218 16.78 -9.47 -35.25
CA SER A 218 16.35 -10.61 -36.06
C SER A 218 17.40 -11.71 -36.19
N ASP A 219 18.67 -11.39 -35.97
CA ASP A 219 19.78 -12.34 -36.08
C ASP A 219 19.94 -13.18 -34.79
N ILE A 220 19.23 -12.79 -33.72
CA ILE A 220 19.11 -13.57 -32.49
C ILE A 220 17.76 -14.33 -32.52
N PRO A 221 17.80 -15.67 -32.53
CA PRO A 221 16.59 -16.48 -32.56
C PRO A 221 15.64 -16.19 -31.40
N VAL A 222 14.33 -16.36 -31.61
CA VAL A 222 13.31 -16.07 -30.58
C VAL A 222 13.44 -16.96 -29.34
N TYR A 223 13.96 -18.18 -29.50
CA TYR A 223 14.15 -19.13 -28.40
C TYR A 223 15.43 -18.84 -27.59
N ASP A 224 16.29 -17.94 -28.08
CA ASP A 224 17.55 -17.62 -27.43
C ASP A 224 17.32 -16.63 -26.28
N MET A 225 17.75 -17.02 -25.07
CA MET A 225 17.60 -16.23 -23.86
C MET A 225 18.29 -14.86 -23.94
N THR A 226 19.34 -14.72 -24.75
CA THR A 226 20.04 -13.44 -24.93
C THR A 226 19.11 -12.34 -25.44
N ARG A 227 18.12 -12.69 -26.27
CA ARG A 227 17.11 -11.76 -26.78
C ARG A 227 16.23 -11.18 -25.66
N ASP A 228 15.74 -12.05 -24.78
CA ASP A 228 14.87 -11.64 -23.68
C ASP A 228 15.62 -10.77 -22.67
N VAL A 229 16.87 -11.13 -22.36
CA VAL A 229 17.73 -10.36 -21.45
C VAL A 229 17.95 -8.93 -21.98
N MET A 230 18.25 -8.77 -23.28
CA MET A 230 18.43 -7.44 -23.89
C MET A 230 17.15 -6.60 -23.80
N LEU A 231 15.99 -7.18 -24.14
CA LEU A 231 14.72 -6.47 -24.12
C LEU A 231 14.30 -6.06 -22.70
N VAL A 232 14.53 -6.93 -21.71
CA VAL A 232 14.27 -6.64 -20.29
C VAL A 232 15.16 -5.50 -19.78
N GLY A 233 16.43 -5.47 -20.20
CA GLY A 233 17.37 -4.40 -19.85
C GLY A 233 16.88 -3.03 -20.31
N GLU A 234 16.47 -2.92 -21.57
CA GLU A 234 15.93 -1.67 -22.15
C GLU A 234 14.62 -1.24 -21.49
N HIS A 235 13.70 -2.19 -21.27
CA HIS A 235 12.45 -1.90 -20.59
C HIS A 235 12.68 -1.36 -19.17
N SER A 236 13.62 -1.97 -18.45
CA SER A 236 13.98 -1.57 -17.09
C SER A 236 14.57 -0.16 -17.05
N ARG A 237 15.46 0.17 -18.00
CA ARG A 237 16.05 1.52 -18.13
C ARG A 237 14.99 2.58 -18.42
N ALA A 238 14.06 2.29 -19.34
CA ALA A 238 12.97 3.21 -19.67
C ALA A 238 12.04 3.48 -18.47
N GLN A 239 11.82 2.47 -17.61
CA GLN A 239 10.91 2.58 -16.46
C GLN A 239 11.57 3.06 -15.17
N GLU A 240 12.89 3.09 -15.07
CA GLU A 240 13.60 3.42 -13.83
C GLU A 240 13.21 4.78 -13.25
N SER A 241 13.13 5.80 -14.11
CA SER A 241 12.76 7.16 -13.69
C SER A 241 11.34 7.24 -13.13
N LEU A 242 10.40 6.49 -13.72
CA LEU A 242 9.02 6.42 -13.27
C LEU A 242 8.93 5.67 -11.93
N LYS A 243 9.65 4.55 -11.81
CA LYS A 243 9.72 3.78 -10.56
C LYS A 243 10.21 4.65 -9.40
N ARG A 244 11.30 5.40 -9.59
CA ARG A 244 11.82 6.32 -8.56
C ARG A 244 10.78 7.37 -8.14
N ARG A 245 10.01 7.91 -9.09
CA ARG A 245 8.93 8.88 -8.78
C ARG A 245 7.78 8.22 -8.04
N MET A 246 7.39 6.99 -8.41
CA MET A 246 6.36 6.24 -7.70
C MET A 246 6.77 5.93 -6.27
N ASP A 247 8.02 5.51 -6.05
CA ASP A 247 8.53 5.21 -4.72
C ASP A 247 8.56 6.47 -3.83
N ALA A 248 9.00 7.60 -4.39
CA ALA A 248 8.99 8.89 -3.70
C ALA A 248 7.56 9.36 -3.36
N LEU A 249 6.62 9.22 -4.29
CA LEU A 249 5.22 9.57 -4.08
C LEU A 249 4.59 8.67 -3.01
N LYS A 250 4.85 7.37 -3.07
CA LYS A 250 4.36 6.41 -2.08
C LYS A 250 4.83 6.79 -0.68
N LYS A 251 6.12 7.10 -0.53
CA LYS A 251 6.68 7.55 0.74
C LYS A 251 6.01 8.83 1.25
N SER A 252 5.78 9.82 0.37
CA SER A 252 5.09 11.05 0.74
C SER A 252 3.63 10.82 1.15
N ILE A 253 2.93 9.89 0.48
CA ILE A 253 1.56 9.50 0.85
C ILE A 253 1.54 8.82 2.22
N GLU A 254 2.49 7.92 2.50
CA GLU A 254 2.61 7.24 3.79
C GLU A 254 2.87 8.24 4.93
N GLU A 255 3.78 9.19 4.73
CA GLU A 255 4.06 10.27 5.70
C GLU A 255 2.83 11.16 5.93
N ALA A 256 2.12 11.54 4.87
CA ALA A 256 0.90 12.34 4.98
C ALA A 256 -0.23 11.58 5.69
N SER A 257 -0.40 10.29 5.40
CA SER A 257 -1.39 9.44 6.08
C SER A 257 -1.10 9.36 7.58
N HIS A 258 0.15 9.11 7.96
CA HIS A 258 0.55 9.03 9.37
C HIS A 258 0.33 10.37 10.10
N ALA A 259 0.60 11.51 9.44
CA ALA A 259 0.33 12.82 10.02
C ALA A 259 -1.17 13.04 10.26
N VAL A 260 -2.03 12.64 9.31
CA VAL A 260 -3.49 12.73 9.45
C VAL A 260 -3.99 11.84 10.57
N ASP A 261 -3.48 10.61 10.71
CA ASP A 261 -3.87 9.69 11.79
C ASP A 261 -3.55 10.29 13.17
N LEU A 262 -2.38 10.91 13.32
CA LEU A 262 -1.95 11.57 14.55
C LEU A 262 -2.79 12.82 14.87
N GLU A 263 -3.21 13.58 13.85
CA GLU A 263 -4.15 14.68 14.02
C GLU A 263 -5.56 14.20 14.41
N GLN A 264 -6.03 13.10 13.81
CA GLN A 264 -7.30 12.48 14.18
C GLN A 264 -7.30 12.02 15.63
N GLU A 265 -6.23 11.35 16.09
CA GLU A 265 -6.10 10.92 17.49
C GLU A 265 -6.16 12.11 18.46
N LYS A 266 -5.43 13.19 18.15
CA LYS A 266 -5.49 14.43 18.93
C LYS A 266 -6.91 15.01 18.99
N ASN A 267 -7.61 15.05 17.85
CA ASN A 267 -8.98 15.57 17.79
C ASN A 267 -9.95 14.71 18.61
N VAL A 268 -9.83 13.38 18.53
CA VAL A 268 -10.65 12.45 19.32
C VAL A 268 -10.37 12.60 20.82
N ASN A 269 -9.10 12.71 21.21
CA ASN A 269 -8.72 12.95 22.59
C ASN A 269 -9.30 14.26 23.13
N LEU A 270 -9.24 15.35 22.34
CA LEU A 270 -9.86 16.62 22.71
C LEU A 270 -11.38 16.51 22.89
N LEU A 271 -12.07 15.73 22.05
CA LEU A 271 -13.51 15.50 22.20
C LEU A 271 -13.84 14.72 23.47
N HIS A 272 -13.00 13.75 23.85
CA HIS A 272 -13.18 12.98 25.09
C HIS A 272 -12.95 13.81 26.36
N LEU A 273 -12.21 14.92 26.29
CA LEU A 273 -12.06 15.86 27.41
C LEU A 273 -13.34 16.68 27.65
N ILE A 274 -14.17 16.86 26.62
CA ILE A 274 -15.37 17.72 26.67
C ILE A 274 -16.65 16.91 26.85
N PHE A 275 -16.72 15.72 26.24
CA PHE A 275 -17.93 14.90 26.19
C PHE A 275 -17.70 13.49 26.74
N PRO A 276 -18.74 12.84 27.30
CA PRO A 276 -18.67 11.42 27.62
C PRO A 276 -18.26 10.59 26.38
N PRO A 277 -17.53 9.47 26.54
CA PRO A 277 -16.99 8.71 25.42
C PRO A 277 -18.01 8.28 24.37
N ASP A 278 -19.22 7.89 24.81
CA ASP A 278 -20.32 7.50 23.91
C ASP A 278 -20.81 8.67 23.04
N ILE A 279 -20.98 9.85 23.67
CA ILE A 279 -21.41 11.09 23.02
C ILE A 279 -20.32 11.59 22.06
N ALA A 280 -19.05 11.60 22.48
CA ALA A 280 -17.92 11.99 21.66
C ALA A 280 -17.82 11.15 20.37
N LYS A 281 -17.99 9.82 20.49
CA LYS A 281 -17.96 8.91 19.34
C LYS A 281 -19.09 9.16 18.35
N ARG A 282 -20.30 9.41 18.84
CA ARG A 282 -21.46 9.70 17.99
C ARG A 282 -21.35 11.06 17.30
N LEU A 283 -20.85 12.09 18.00
CA LEU A 283 -20.54 13.39 17.40
C LEU A 283 -19.47 13.27 16.32
N TRP A 284 -18.43 12.47 16.55
CA TRP A 284 -17.37 12.22 15.57
C TRP A 284 -17.89 11.56 14.29
N LEU A 285 -18.86 10.65 14.42
CA LEU A 285 -19.54 10.00 13.29
C LEU A 285 -20.54 10.92 12.57
N GLY A 286 -20.74 12.15 13.05
CA GLY A 286 -21.71 13.09 12.50
C GLY A 286 -23.17 12.75 12.82
N GLU A 287 -23.40 11.90 13.82
CA GLU A 287 -24.74 11.53 14.26
C GLU A 287 -25.39 12.65 15.08
N THR A 288 -26.72 12.78 14.95
CA THR A 288 -27.50 13.65 15.83
C THR A 288 -27.71 12.98 17.18
N ILE A 289 -27.38 13.68 18.25
CA ILE A 289 -27.56 13.19 19.62
C ILE A 289 -28.88 13.68 20.18
N GLU A 290 -29.83 12.77 20.28
CA GLU A 290 -31.12 13.03 20.93
C GLU A 290 -30.94 13.15 22.45
N ALA A 291 -31.80 13.99 23.05
CA ALA A 291 -31.85 14.11 24.50
C ALA A 291 -32.31 12.80 25.13
N LYS A 292 -31.60 12.33 26.15
CA LYS A 292 -31.87 11.08 26.85
C LYS A 292 -32.23 11.37 28.30
N GLN A 293 -33.25 10.67 28.80
CA GLN A 293 -33.57 10.67 30.22
C GLN A 293 -32.64 9.70 30.94
N HIS A 294 -31.93 10.19 31.95
CA HIS A 294 -31.11 9.42 32.86
C HIS A 294 -31.82 9.35 34.21
N LYS A 295 -31.99 8.12 34.71
CA LYS A 295 -32.56 7.87 36.03
C LYS A 295 -31.46 7.85 37.08
N GLU A 296 -31.80 8.23 38.30
CA GLU A 296 -30.92 8.13 39.47
C GLU A 296 -29.55 8.80 39.25
N VAL A 297 -29.56 10.09 38.91
CA VAL A 297 -28.32 10.88 38.78
C VAL A 297 -28.15 11.73 40.03
N THR A 298 -26.99 11.62 40.69
CA THR A 298 -26.64 12.50 41.81
C THR A 298 -25.88 13.71 41.29
N MET A 299 -26.50 14.87 41.40
CA MET A 299 -25.92 16.15 41.03
C MET A 299 -25.32 16.82 42.27
N LEU A 300 -24.18 17.47 42.08
CA LEU A 300 -23.53 18.33 43.06
C LEU A 300 -23.34 19.70 42.44
N PHE A 301 -23.87 20.71 43.11
CA PHE A 301 -23.66 22.12 42.78
C PHE A 301 -22.81 22.73 43.88
N SER A 302 -21.83 23.53 43.51
CA SER A 302 -21.00 24.25 44.46
C SER A 302 -20.78 25.69 44.03
N ASP A 303 -20.55 26.56 45.01
CA ASP A 303 -20.39 28.00 44.83
C ASP A 303 -19.37 28.56 45.82
N ILE A 304 -18.61 29.59 45.41
CA ILE A 304 -17.62 30.23 46.28
C ILE A 304 -18.29 31.34 47.08
N VAL A 305 -18.21 31.23 48.40
CA VAL A 305 -18.86 32.19 49.31
C VAL A 305 -18.22 33.57 49.16
N GLY A 306 -19.01 34.54 48.70
CA GLY A 306 -18.57 35.92 48.55
C GLY A 306 -17.71 36.17 47.31
N PHE A 307 -17.79 35.31 46.29
CA PHE A 307 -17.00 35.44 45.06
C PHE A 307 -17.13 36.81 44.39
N THR A 308 -18.34 37.38 44.34
CA THR A 308 -18.56 38.74 43.81
C THR A 308 -17.74 39.80 44.56
N GLY A 309 -17.59 39.65 45.88
CA GLY A 309 -16.76 40.54 46.69
C GLY A 309 -15.27 40.36 46.40
N ILE A 310 -14.81 39.10 46.26
CA ILE A 310 -13.43 38.78 45.89
C ILE A 310 -13.08 39.39 44.52
N CYS A 311 -13.98 39.27 43.53
CA CYS A 311 -13.80 39.84 42.20
C CYS A 311 -13.80 41.37 42.18
N ALA A 312 -14.43 42.01 43.16
CA ALA A 312 -14.45 43.47 43.27
C ALA A 312 -13.15 44.05 43.85
N SER A 313 -12.43 43.29 44.69
CA SER A 313 -11.18 43.74 45.32
C SER A 313 -9.91 43.18 44.67
N ALA A 314 -9.97 41.98 44.08
CA ALA A 314 -8.83 41.33 43.45
C ALA A 314 -8.60 41.81 42.01
N THR A 315 -7.36 41.70 41.54
CA THR A 315 -7.09 41.88 40.10
C THR A 315 -7.65 40.69 39.31
N PRO A 316 -8.12 40.88 38.06
CA PRO A 316 -8.64 39.77 37.25
C PRO A 316 -7.64 38.61 37.09
N LEU A 317 -6.34 38.91 37.02
CA LEU A 317 -5.30 37.90 36.94
C LEU A 317 -5.24 37.01 38.20
N GLN A 318 -5.35 37.59 39.39
CA GLN A 318 -5.38 36.85 40.66
C GLN A 318 -6.63 35.98 40.78
N VAL A 319 -7.79 36.46 40.31
CA VAL A 319 -9.04 35.68 40.31
C VAL A 319 -8.90 34.46 39.41
N ILE A 320 -8.36 34.64 38.19
CA ILE A 320 -8.16 33.55 37.23
C ILE A 320 -7.19 32.52 37.80
N ASP A 321 -6.05 32.94 38.35
CA ASP A 321 -5.05 32.02 38.93
C ASP A 321 -5.63 31.23 40.12
N MET A 322 -6.40 31.88 40.99
CA MET A 322 -7.12 31.22 42.09
C MET A 322 -8.10 30.16 41.58
N LEU A 323 -8.93 30.48 40.57
CA LEU A 323 -9.88 29.53 39.99
C LEU A 323 -9.17 28.39 39.26
N GLN A 324 -8.10 28.69 38.50
CA GLN A 324 -7.30 27.70 37.79
C GLN A 324 -6.72 26.66 38.76
N GLN A 325 -6.10 27.10 39.86
CA GLN A 325 -5.52 26.22 40.87
C GLN A 325 -6.58 25.34 41.54
N LEU A 326 -7.74 25.92 41.86
CA LEU A 326 -8.84 25.20 42.50
C LEU A 326 -9.45 24.15 41.56
N TYR A 327 -9.81 24.56 40.33
CA TYR A 327 -10.47 23.69 39.36
C TYR A 327 -9.56 22.60 38.81
N THR A 328 -8.25 22.84 38.69
CA THR A 328 -7.30 21.78 38.30
C THR A 328 -7.32 20.61 39.30
N GLN A 329 -7.43 20.92 40.59
CA GLN A 329 -7.54 19.88 41.62
C GLN A 329 -8.91 19.20 41.62
N PHE A 330 -10.00 19.95 41.39
CA PHE A 330 -11.33 19.35 41.28
C PHE A 330 -11.47 18.45 40.05
N ASP A 331 -10.90 18.84 38.92
CA ASP A 331 -10.89 18.03 37.69
C ASP A 331 -10.14 16.72 37.94
N SER A 332 -9.02 16.76 38.67
CA SER A 332 -8.28 15.56 39.09
C SER A 332 -9.12 14.63 40.00
N LEU A 333 -10.01 15.18 40.83
CA LEU A 333 -10.93 14.39 41.65
C LEU A 333 -12.07 13.78 40.83
N CYS A 334 -12.52 14.45 39.76
CA CYS A 334 -13.55 13.91 38.87
C CYS A 334 -13.09 12.59 38.25
N ASP A 335 -11.83 12.53 37.82
CA ASP A 335 -11.21 11.31 37.32
C ASP A 335 -11.06 10.24 38.41
N GLN A 336 -10.66 10.63 39.62
CA GLN A 336 -10.47 9.70 40.75
C GLN A 336 -11.79 9.03 41.20
N PHE A 337 -12.88 9.80 41.26
CA PHE A 337 -14.17 9.31 41.72
C PHE A 337 -15.10 8.86 40.58
N ASP A 338 -14.65 8.93 39.32
CA ASP A 338 -15.42 8.60 38.11
C ASP A 338 -16.79 9.32 38.14
N VAL A 339 -16.74 10.65 38.29
CA VAL A 339 -17.89 11.57 38.21
C VAL A 339 -17.69 12.54 37.05
N TYR A 340 -18.77 12.97 36.41
CA TYR A 340 -18.70 13.79 35.20
C TYR A 340 -18.86 15.27 35.52
N LYS A 341 -17.91 16.10 35.08
CA LYS A 341 -17.98 17.56 35.16
C LYS A 341 -18.96 18.11 34.15
N VAL A 342 -19.91 18.92 34.61
CA VAL A 342 -20.88 19.59 33.75
C VAL A 342 -20.46 21.04 33.55
N GLU A 343 -20.62 21.56 32.33
CA GLU A 343 -20.27 22.95 32.02
C GLU A 343 -21.20 23.92 32.78
N THR A 344 -20.60 24.88 33.48
CA THR A 344 -21.27 25.86 34.34
C THR A 344 -20.93 27.29 33.94
N ILE A 345 -21.64 28.24 34.55
CA ILE A 345 -21.41 29.68 34.37
C ILE A 345 -20.85 30.24 35.67
N GLY A 346 -19.74 30.97 35.58
CA GLY A 346 -19.16 31.70 36.72
C GLY A 346 -18.26 30.85 37.62
N ASP A 347 -18.38 31.06 38.93
CA ASP A 347 -17.64 30.38 40.00
C ASP A 347 -18.32 29.11 40.51
N ALA A 348 -19.46 28.76 39.91
CA ALA A 348 -20.13 27.52 40.20
C ALA A 348 -19.36 26.33 39.60
N TYR A 349 -19.17 25.27 40.37
CA TYR A 349 -18.60 24.01 39.88
C TYR A 349 -19.62 22.89 40.07
N CYS A 350 -20.08 22.31 38.95
CA CYS A 350 -21.11 21.27 38.97
C CYS A 350 -20.58 19.93 38.44
N VAL A 351 -20.91 18.87 39.17
CA VAL A 351 -20.60 17.49 38.77
C VAL A 351 -21.84 16.61 38.87
N ALA A 352 -21.88 15.57 38.06
CA ALA A 352 -22.95 14.59 38.03
C ALA A 352 -22.38 13.18 38.09
N GLY A 353 -22.79 12.44 39.13
CA GLY A 353 -22.54 11.01 39.26
C GLY A 353 -23.66 10.21 38.59
N GLY A 354 -23.32 9.19 37.79
CA GLY A 354 -24.30 8.36 37.09
C GLY A 354 -24.71 8.86 35.70
N LEU A 355 -24.22 10.04 35.28
CA LEU A 355 -24.60 10.66 34.01
C LEU A 355 -23.89 10.02 32.80
N HIS A 356 -22.55 9.97 32.82
CA HIS A 356 -21.73 9.41 31.74
C HIS A 356 -21.77 7.88 31.73
N LYS A 357 -21.86 7.26 32.91
CA LYS A 357 -21.97 5.81 33.13
C LYS A 357 -22.96 5.55 34.27
N PRO A 358 -24.00 4.72 34.06
CA PRO A 358 -24.87 4.29 35.15
C PRO A 358 -24.07 3.59 36.25
N SER A 359 -24.32 3.93 37.51
CA SER A 359 -23.55 3.40 38.64
C SER A 359 -24.42 3.34 39.89
N THR A 360 -24.53 2.20 40.55
CA THR A 360 -25.34 2.07 41.79
C THR A 360 -24.76 2.84 42.97
N THR A 361 -23.48 3.21 42.92
CA THR A 361 -22.80 3.99 43.96
C THR A 361 -22.62 5.46 43.55
N HIS A 362 -23.44 5.98 42.64
CA HIS A 362 -23.34 7.36 42.15
C HIS A 362 -23.37 8.37 43.32
N ALA A 363 -24.29 8.19 44.28
CA ALA A 363 -24.47 9.10 45.41
C ALA A 363 -23.25 9.12 46.34
N GLN A 364 -22.72 7.94 46.65
CA GLN A 364 -21.53 7.79 47.50
C GLN A 364 -20.32 8.47 46.86
N ARG A 365 -20.05 8.19 45.57
CA ARG A 365 -18.91 8.79 44.83
C ARG A 365 -19.01 10.32 44.80
N THR A 366 -20.20 10.86 44.54
CA THR A 366 -20.43 12.31 44.55
C THR A 366 -20.30 12.91 45.96
N ALA A 367 -20.70 12.19 47.02
CA ALA A 367 -20.49 12.63 48.40
C ALA A 367 -19.00 12.63 48.79
N TRP A 368 -18.22 11.62 48.37
CA TRP A 368 -16.76 11.60 48.55
C TRP A 368 -16.09 12.77 47.83
N MET A 369 -16.54 13.08 46.61
CA MET A 369 -16.12 14.27 45.87
C MET A 369 -16.40 15.55 46.67
N ALA A 370 -17.61 15.73 47.18
CA ALA A 370 -17.98 16.90 47.99
C ALA A 370 -17.08 17.08 49.24
N LEU A 371 -16.83 15.99 49.97
CA LEU A 371 -15.94 15.99 51.14
C LEU A 371 -14.52 16.41 50.76
N ARG A 372 -14.01 15.90 49.64
CA ARG A 372 -12.65 16.20 49.18
C ARG A 372 -12.53 17.61 48.62
N MET A 373 -13.54 18.12 47.91
CA MET A 373 -13.63 19.53 47.49
C MET A 373 -13.53 20.47 48.68
N LYS A 374 -14.29 20.21 49.75
CA LYS A 374 -14.24 20.99 51.00
C LYS A 374 -12.84 20.98 51.63
N GLN A 375 -12.18 19.82 51.67
CA GLN A 375 -10.80 19.70 52.17
C GLN A 375 -9.79 20.46 51.30
N ILE A 376 -9.95 20.48 49.97
CA ILE A 376 -9.07 21.22 49.07
C ILE A 376 -9.24 22.73 49.27
N CYS A 377 -10.48 23.20 49.42
CA CYS A 377 -10.77 24.62 49.66
C CYS A 377 -10.06 25.17 50.90
N SER A 378 -9.90 24.36 51.96
CA SER A 378 -9.20 24.78 53.18
C SER A 378 -7.69 24.96 53.00
N HIS A 379 -7.09 24.41 51.94
CA HIS A 379 -5.68 24.58 51.60
C HIS A 379 -5.42 25.75 50.65
N HIS A 380 -6.45 26.22 49.94
CA HIS A 380 -6.34 27.37 49.04
C HIS A 380 -6.67 28.67 49.77
N ARG A 381 -6.07 29.77 49.31
CA ARG A 381 -6.23 31.10 49.88
C ARG A 381 -6.66 32.08 48.80
N THR A 382 -7.48 33.05 49.17
CA THR A 382 -7.81 34.21 48.32
C THR A 382 -6.62 35.16 48.25
N HIS A 383 -6.71 36.18 47.38
CA HIS A 383 -5.70 37.25 47.29
C HIS A 383 -5.44 37.97 48.63
N ASP A 384 -6.42 38.02 49.53
CA ASP A 384 -6.32 38.60 50.87
C ASP A 384 -5.74 37.63 51.93
N GLY A 385 -5.33 36.43 51.52
CA GLY A 385 -4.80 35.41 52.45
C GLY A 385 -5.86 34.70 53.29
N LEU A 386 -7.15 34.86 52.99
CA LEU A 386 -8.24 34.16 53.67
C LEU A 386 -8.50 32.79 53.03
N PRO A 387 -8.89 31.75 53.79
CA PRO A 387 -9.25 30.46 53.22
C PRO A 387 -10.49 30.55 52.33
N ILE A 388 -10.49 29.83 51.21
CA ILE A 388 -11.65 29.75 50.33
C ILE A 388 -12.77 28.97 51.06
N ARG A 389 -13.96 29.56 51.10
CA ARG A 389 -15.15 28.94 51.66
C ARG A 389 -16.13 28.61 50.55
N MET A 390 -16.72 27.42 50.63
CA MET A 390 -17.59 26.88 49.60
C MET A 390 -18.94 26.48 50.20
N ARG A 391 -19.99 26.64 49.42
CA ARG A 391 -21.29 26.00 49.64
C ARG A 391 -21.40 24.83 48.69
N ILE A 392 -21.90 23.70 49.16
CA ILE A 392 -22.09 22.51 48.33
C ILE A 392 -23.50 21.97 48.58
N GLY A 393 -24.27 21.77 47.52
CA GLY A 393 -25.57 21.11 47.56
C GLY A 393 -25.57 19.82 46.75
N LEU A 394 -26.06 18.73 47.33
CA LEU A 394 -26.25 17.44 46.65
C LEU A 394 -27.73 17.11 46.53
N HIS A 395 -28.11 16.62 45.35
CA HIS A 395 -29.45 16.10 45.12
C HIS A 395 -29.45 14.99 44.08
N THR A 396 -30.25 13.96 44.34
CA THR A 396 -30.41 12.79 43.47
C THR A 396 -31.81 12.77 42.88
N GLY A 397 -31.88 12.58 41.56
CA GLY A 397 -33.13 12.44 40.83
C GLY A 397 -32.92 12.22 39.34
N ASP A 398 -34.03 12.09 38.61
CA ASP A 398 -34.01 11.93 37.16
C ASP A 398 -33.64 13.24 36.45
N VAL A 399 -32.82 13.14 35.41
CA VAL A 399 -32.39 14.29 34.59
C VAL A 399 -32.53 14.00 33.11
N LEU A 400 -32.83 15.04 32.33
CA LEU A 400 -32.78 14.97 30.88
C LEU A 400 -31.45 15.55 30.42
N ALA A 401 -30.62 14.78 29.72
CA ALA A 401 -29.33 15.24 29.24
C ALA A 401 -29.24 15.18 27.71
N GLY A 402 -28.64 16.19 27.10
CA GLY A 402 -28.54 16.30 25.65
C GLY A 402 -27.48 17.29 25.21
N VAL A 403 -27.14 17.24 23.91
CA VAL A 403 -26.19 18.18 23.31
C VAL A 403 -26.94 19.38 22.76
N VAL A 404 -26.54 20.59 23.19
CA VAL A 404 -27.10 21.86 22.74
C VAL A 404 -26.07 22.65 21.94
N GLY A 405 -26.50 23.23 20.83
CA GLY A 405 -25.64 24.04 19.95
C GLY A 405 -25.05 23.24 18.79
N ARG A 406 -24.97 23.87 17.61
CA ARG A 406 -24.43 23.26 16.39
C ARG A 406 -22.95 23.55 16.20
N THR A 407 -22.55 24.82 16.35
CA THR A 407 -21.17 25.27 16.16
C THR A 407 -20.29 25.01 17.38
N MET A 408 -20.88 25.12 18.57
CA MET A 408 -20.19 24.93 19.85
C MET A 408 -21.07 24.00 20.72
N PRO A 409 -21.02 22.69 20.47
CA PRO A 409 -21.87 21.73 21.18
C PRO A 409 -21.52 21.70 22.67
N ARG A 410 -22.54 21.62 23.53
CA ARG A 410 -22.40 21.49 24.98
C ARG A 410 -23.29 20.39 25.50
N TYR A 411 -22.76 19.52 26.35
CA TYR A 411 -23.57 18.47 26.98
C TYR A 411 -24.17 19.01 28.26
N CYS A 412 -25.47 19.30 28.23
CA CYS A 412 -26.18 19.98 29.30
C CYS A 412 -27.22 19.06 29.94
N MET A 413 -27.45 19.28 31.23
CA MET A 413 -28.54 18.64 31.98
C MET A 413 -29.70 19.62 32.14
N PHE A 414 -30.92 19.12 32.00
CA PHE A 414 -32.17 19.84 32.14
C PHE A 414 -33.14 19.06 33.03
N GLY A 415 -34.09 19.80 33.61
CA GLY A 415 -35.18 19.22 34.40
C GLY A 415 -35.33 19.91 35.75
N ASN A 416 -36.45 19.61 36.42
CA ASN A 416 -36.78 20.19 37.72
C ASN A 416 -35.73 19.87 38.79
N ASN A 417 -35.15 18.66 38.74
CA ASN A 417 -34.15 18.21 39.71
C ASN A 417 -32.83 19.00 39.59
N VAL A 418 -32.47 19.50 38.41
CA VAL A 418 -31.29 20.37 38.23
C VAL A 418 -31.52 21.69 38.97
N SER A 419 -32.67 22.33 38.75
CA SER A 419 -33.06 23.56 39.45
C SER A 419 -33.20 23.37 40.96
N LEU A 420 -33.67 22.19 41.39
CA LEU A 420 -33.79 21.84 42.80
C LEU A 420 -32.42 21.66 43.45
N THR A 421 -31.46 21.03 42.76
CA THR A 421 -30.06 20.92 43.21
C THR A 421 -29.45 22.30 43.43
N ASN A 422 -29.67 23.22 42.49
CA ASN A 422 -29.21 24.60 42.62
C ASN A 422 -29.81 25.29 43.87
N LYS A 423 -31.10 25.05 44.17
CA LYS A 423 -31.72 25.53 45.42
C LYS A 423 -31.08 24.92 46.67
N PHE A 424 -30.74 23.63 46.66
CA PHE A 424 -30.06 22.99 47.78
C PHE A 424 -28.67 23.57 48.04
N GLU A 425 -27.93 23.92 46.98
CA GLU A 425 -26.67 24.68 47.10
C GLU A 425 -26.93 26.05 47.73
N SER A 426 -27.87 26.81 47.18
CA SER A 426 -28.07 28.20 47.60
C SER A 426 -28.59 28.32 49.04
N LEU A 427 -29.30 27.31 49.52
CA LEU A 427 -29.77 27.19 50.91
C LEU A 427 -28.71 26.59 51.86
N SER A 428 -27.56 26.15 51.33
CA SER A 428 -26.47 25.61 52.14
C SER A 428 -25.80 26.69 52.98
N GLN A 429 -25.35 26.31 54.18
CA GLN A 429 -24.50 27.17 54.99
C GLN A 429 -23.07 27.20 54.43
N PRO A 430 -22.33 28.31 54.61
CA PRO A 430 -20.91 28.39 54.26
C PRO A 430 -20.09 27.28 54.91
N GLN A 431 -19.22 26.62 54.14
CA GLN A 431 -18.38 25.50 54.60
C GLN A 431 -19.16 24.24 55.01
N GLU A 432 -20.45 24.14 54.69
CA GLU A 432 -21.25 22.94 54.89
C GLU A 432 -21.67 22.31 53.57
N ILE A 433 -21.99 21.02 53.65
CA ILE A 433 -22.48 20.23 52.52
C ILE A 433 -23.95 19.93 52.82
N ASN A 434 -24.84 20.54 52.05
CA ASN A 434 -26.27 20.31 52.15
C ASN A 434 -26.66 19.09 51.30
N VAL A 435 -27.38 18.15 51.88
CA VAL A 435 -27.75 16.88 51.23
C VAL A 435 -29.26 16.78 51.19
N SER A 436 -29.83 16.59 50.00
CA SER A 436 -31.27 16.36 49.86
C SER A 436 -31.69 15.03 50.50
N PRO A 437 -32.93 14.91 51.00
CA PRO A 437 -33.45 13.64 51.52
C PRO A 437 -33.30 12.48 50.51
N THR A 438 -33.54 12.74 49.23
CA THR A 438 -33.41 11.73 48.15
C THR A 438 -32.00 11.20 47.92
N THR A 439 -30.96 11.89 48.39
CA THR A 439 -29.57 11.42 48.32
C THR A 439 -29.15 10.75 49.63
N TYR A 440 -29.85 11.06 50.72
CA TYR A 440 -29.59 10.54 52.05
C TYR A 440 -30.21 9.15 52.26
N GLU A 441 -31.44 8.98 51.77
CA GLU A 441 -32.09 7.67 51.57
C GLU A 441 -31.29 6.81 50.59
#